data_AF-A0A151JPF9-F1
#
_entry.id   AF-A0A151JPF9-F1
#
_cell.length_a   1.000
_cell.length_b   1.000
_cell.length_c   1.000
_cell.angle_alpha   90.00
_cell.angle_beta   90.00
_cell.angle_gamma   90.00
#
_symmetry.space_group_name_H-M   'P 1'
#
loop_
_entity.id
_entity.type
_entity.pdbx_description
1 polymer ?
#
loop_
_entity_poly.entity_id
_entity_poly.type
_entity_poly.pdbx_seq_one_letter_code
_entity_poly.pdbx_strand_id
1 'polypeptide(L)'
;MSVYKFGMPLRRDDSDKIEKSRSLIESLRNYVHDSGLCLNPDHYDAKERKIEHVAAPEFDTDAVNKSYVERTLRGTRNEIEELFRMTRRDVQEVRNDMEKMRRNVEEIKYLNRSVTAQMKNVVTNEILENSFKERLQEMIQRGVTDLRQQLHNIATKEMLETNEIQRGVTDLRQQMNNTVTKETLEKSFKTTGRNIIVRALQDMQKDNISNDVEKVRNNVEEVSNSVNALLMKVSNEIHRGVTDLRQQMLNIVTKETLEESFKTIGKDTFTQALQNIFDDIKMLHHGVSDLRKQYRRMCVTRTRFDF
;
A
#
# COMPACT_ATOMS: atom_id res chain seq x y z
N MET A 1 7.71 48.67 158.33
CA MET A 1 6.27 48.51 158.60
C MET A 1 5.51 48.81 157.32
N SER A 2 4.95 47.78 156.67
CA SER A 2 4.22 47.89 155.40
C SER A 2 2.73 47.69 155.68
N VAL A 3 1.95 48.75 155.57
CA VAL A 3 0.49 48.73 155.72
C VAL A 3 -0.10 48.44 154.34
N TYR A 4 -0.68 47.25 154.17
CA TYR A 4 -1.51 46.96 153.00
C TYR A 4 -2.73 47.89 153.01
N LYS A 5 -2.90 48.70 151.96
CA LYS A 5 -3.88 49.80 151.85
C LYS A 5 -5.36 49.36 151.93
N PHE A 6 -5.62 48.04 151.91
CA PHE A 6 -6.97 47.46 151.93
C PHE A 6 -7.05 46.23 152.86
N GLY A 7 -6.57 46.37 154.10
CA GLY A 7 -6.56 45.29 155.09
C GLY A 7 -7.94 44.65 155.34
N MET A 8 -8.02 43.33 155.16
CA MET A 8 -9.17 42.52 155.58
C MET A 8 -8.69 41.31 156.39
N PRO A 9 -9.04 41.21 157.69
CA PRO A 9 -9.01 39.95 158.43
C PRO A 9 -10.25 39.11 158.08
N LEU A 10 -10.05 37.86 157.68
CA LEU A 10 -11.11 36.88 157.46
C LEU A 10 -11.68 36.40 158.80
N ARG A 11 -12.82 36.95 159.26
CA ARG A 11 -13.71 36.28 160.24
C ARG A 11 -15.21 36.53 159.97
N ARG A 12 -16.00 35.59 160.50
CA ARG A 12 -17.36 35.19 160.11
C ARG A 12 -18.43 36.03 160.84
N ASP A 13 -19.10 36.87 160.08
CA ASP A 13 -20.51 37.25 160.22
C ASP A 13 -20.97 37.76 158.84
N ASP A 14 -21.96 37.12 158.23
CA ASP A 14 -22.23 37.27 156.79
C ASP A 14 -23.18 38.42 156.44
N SER A 15 -23.92 39.02 157.40
CA SER A 15 -24.68 40.26 157.13
C SER A 15 -23.78 41.49 157.08
N ASP A 16 -22.83 41.60 158.02
CA ASP A 16 -21.84 42.68 158.08
C ASP A 16 -20.91 42.70 156.86
N LYS A 17 -20.63 41.54 156.27
CA LYS A 17 -19.83 41.44 155.04
C LYS A 17 -20.58 41.94 153.82
N ILE A 18 -21.89 41.71 153.71
CA ILE A 18 -22.68 42.21 152.57
C ILE A 18 -22.77 43.74 152.64
N GLU A 19 -23.02 44.30 153.82
CA GLU A 19 -23.09 45.75 154.01
C GLU A 19 -21.72 46.42 153.84
N LYS A 20 -20.64 45.83 154.37
CA LYS A 20 -19.27 46.27 154.09
C LYS A 20 -18.93 46.16 152.60
N SER A 21 -19.33 45.09 151.93
CA SER A 21 -19.08 44.92 150.49
C SER A 21 -19.86 45.95 149.67
N ARG A 22 -21.11 46.27 150.03
CA ARG A 22 -21.87 47.35 149.41
C ARG A 22 -21.22 48.70 149.64
N SER A 23 -20.79 49.00 150.86
CA SER A 23 -20.06 50.23 151.18
C SER A 23 -18.72 50.31 150.44
N LEU A 24 -18.01 49.20 150.26
CA LEU A 24 -16.74 49.15 149.55
C LEU A 24 -16.94 49.24 148.04
N ILE A 25 -17.97 48.62 147.48
CA ILE A 25 -18.38 48.78 146.08
C ILE A 25 -18.81 50.22 145.82
N GLU A 26 -19.56 50.83 146.74
CA GLU A 26 -20.00 52.22 146.63
C GLU A 26 -18.81 53.18 146.75
N SER A 27 -17.90 52.94 147.71
CA SER A 27 -16.64 53.68 147.83
C SER A 27 -15.75 53.52 146.60
N LEU A 28 -15.71 52.33 145.99
CA LEU A 28 -14.98 52.08 144.76
C LEU A 28 -15.64 52.78 143.57
N ARG A 29 -16.98 52.76 143.48
CA ARG A 29 -17.76 53.49 142.46
C ARG A 29 -17.52 54.98 142.59
N ASN A 30 -17.59 55.53 143.80
CA ASN A 30 -17.29 56.93 144.09
C ASN A 30 -15.83 57.24 143.78
N TYR A 31 -14.88 56.38 144.14
CA TYR A 31 -13.48 56.58 143.78
C TYR A 31 -13.27 56.60 142.27
N VAL A 32 -13.88 55.69 141.51
CA VAL A 32 -13.79 55.65 140.05
C VAL A 32 -14.53 56.83 139.41
N HIS A 33 -15.62 57.31 140.01
CA HIS A 33 -16.37 58.47 139.54
C HIS A 33 -15.62 59.78 139.83
N ASP A 34 -15.05 59.93 141.02
CA ASP A 34 -14.37 61.13 141.51
C ASP A 34 -12.91 61.23 141.05
N SER A 35 -12.28 60.07 140.78
CA SER A 35 -10.88 59.99 140.31
C SER A 35 -10.78 59.50 138.86
N GLY A 36 -11.91 59.22 138.22
CA GLY A 36 -11.98 58.85 136.82
C GLY A 36 -11.78 60.03 135.91
N LEU A 37 -11.34 59.75 134.68
CA LEU A 37 -11.33 60.73 133.60
C LEU A 37 -12.75 60.79 133.01
N CYS A 38 -13.50 61.84 133.31
CA CYS A 38 -14.86 62.03 132.83
C CYS A 38 -14.86 62.82 131.52
N LEU A 39 -15.62 62.39 130.52
CA LEU A 39 -15.76 63.13 129.27
C LEU A 39 -16.96 64.10 129.38
N ASN A 40 -16.67 65.41 129.38
CA ASN A 40 -17.65 66.47 129.17
C ASN A 40 -17.76 66.76 127.66
N PRO A 41 -18.80 67.50 127.17
CA PRO A 41 -19.04 67.67 125.74
C PRO A 41 -17.83 68.10 124.90
N ASP A 42 -16.95 68.95 125.47
CA ASP A 42 -15.81 69.53 124.74
C ASP A 42 -14.43 69.21 125.36
N HIS A 43 -14.35 68.49 126.49
CA HIS A 43 -13.08 68.25 127.21
C HIS A 43 -13.13 67.04 128.15
N TYR A 44 -11.96 66.52 128.52
CA TYR A 44 -11.84 65.55 129.61
C TYR A 44 -11.64 66.28 130.94
N ASP A 45 -12.38 65.89 131.97
CA ASP A 45 -12.22 66.37 133.34
C ASP A 45 -11.48 65.32 134.17
N ALA A 46 -10.37 65.74 134.77
CA ALA A 46 -9.58 64.97 135.73
C ALA A 46 -9.60 65.70 137.09
N LYS A 47 -10.72 65.61 137.80
CA LYS A 47 -10.90 66.20 139.14
C LYS A 47 -10.66 67.71 139.14
N GLU A 48 -11.52 68.43 138.41
CA GLU A 48 -11.51 69.89 138.21
C GLU A 48 -10.36 70.40 137.33
N ARG A 49 -9.66 69.49 136.64
CA ARG A 49 -8.64 69.84 135.66
C ARG A 49 -9.15 69.53 134.26
N LYS A 50 -9.27 70.60 133.48
CA LYS A 50 -9.63 70.53 132.06
C LYS A 50 -8.45 69.99 131.25
N ILE A 51 -8.63 68.85 130.62
CA ILE A 51 -7.70 68.28 129.64
C ILE A 51 -8.34 68.46 128.27
N GLU A 52 -7.71 69.33 127.48
CA GLU A 52 -8.13 69.69 126.12
C GLU A 52 -6.99 69.42 125.14
N HIS A 53 -7.30 69.45 123.85
CA HIS A 53 -6.32 69.23 122.77
C HIS A 53 -5.56 67.90 122.89
N VAL A 54 -6.24 66.85 123.38
CA VAL A 54 -5.69 65.50 123.39
C VAL A 54 -5.41 65.09 121.95
N ALA A 55 -4.14 64.81 121.65
CA ALA A 55 -3.71 64.37 120.33
C ALA A 55 -4.41 63.05 119.96
N ALA A 56 -4.63 62.85 118.66
CA ALA A 56 -5.02 61.53 118.17
C ALA A 56 -3.87 60.53 118.45
N PRO A 57 -4.18 59.25 118.72
CA PRO A 57 -3.15 58.24 118.87
C PRO A 57 -2.34 58.11 117.57
N GLU A 58 -1.02 58.08 117.69
CA GLU A 58 -0.07 57.91 116.59
C GLU A 58 0.60 56.53 116.63
N PHE A 59 0.80 55.98 117.83
CA PHE A 59 1.45 54.69 118.04
C PHE A 59 0.50 53.65 118.64
N ASP A 60 0.75 52.37 118.36
CA ASP A 60 -0.08 51.26 118.87
C ASP A 60 -0.05 51.11 120.41
N THR A 61 0.88 51.80 121.08
CA THR A 61 0.99 51.86 122.55
C THR A 61 0.21 53.02 123.16
N ASP A 62 -0.36 53.91 122.36
CA ASP A 62 -1.07 55.09 122.85
C ASP A 62 -2.39 54.68 123.51
N ALA A 63 -2.72 55.36 124.61
CA ALA A 63 -3.99 55.13 125.30
C ALA A 63 -5.13 55.73 124.47
N VAL A 64 -6.04 54.86 124.01
CA VAL A 64 -7.21 55.26 123.21
C VAL A 64 -8.51 55.09 123.99
N ASN A 65 -9.49 55.92 123.67
CA ASN A 65 -10.83 55.74 124.19
C ASN A 65 -11.59 54.66 123.38
N LYS A 66 -12.58 54.02 124.01
CA LYS A 66 -13.39 52.97 123.38
C LYS A 66 -14.08 53.44 122.09
N SER A 67 -14.57 54.69 122.07
CA SER A 67 -15.29 55.23 120.93
C SER A 67 -14.41 55.38 119.67
N TYR A 68 -13.11 55.67 119.86
CA TYR A 68 -12.12 55.73 118.79
C TYR A 68 -11.95 54.35 118.16
N VAL A 69 -11.71 53.32 118.98
CA VAL A 69 -11.54 51.93 118.51
C VAL A 69 -12.79 51.45 117.77
N GLU A 70 -13.97 51.68 118.34
CA GLU A 70 -15.23 51.26 117.71
C GLU A 70 -15.49 51.99 116.38
N ARG A 71 -15.13 53.27 116.27
CA ARG A 71 -15.24 54.03 115.02
C ARG A 71 -14.30 53.48 113.95
N THR A 72 -13.04 53.22 114.31
CA THR A 72 -12.04 52.66 113.39
C THR A 72 -12.45 51.26 112.92
N LEU A 73 -12.86 50.38 113.84
CA LEU A 73 -13.35 49.04 113.49
C LEU A 73 -14.59 49.09 112.59
N ARG A 74 -15.51 50.03 112.82
CA ARG A 74 -16.68 50.24 111.96
C ARG A 74 -16.27 50.70 110.56
N GLY A 75 -15.29 51.60 110.44
CA GLY A 75 -14.74 52.03 109.16
C GLY A 75 -14.16 50.86 108.37
N THR A 76 -13.23 50.11 108.99
CA THR A 76 -12.63 48.92 108.38
C THR A 76 -13.66 47.87 108.00
N ARG A 77 -14.69 47.65 108.84
CA ARG A 77 -15.78 46.74 108.51
C ARG A 77 -16.55 47.17 107.25
N ASN A 78 -16.87 48.46 107.11
CA ASN A 78 -17.57 48.96 105.93
C ASN A 78 -16.70 48.82 104.66
N GLU A 79 -15.40 49.10 104.76
CA GLU A 79 -14.46 48.90 103.64
C GLU A 79 -14.39 47.44 103.21
N ILE A 80 -14.32 46.51 104.17
CA ILE A 80 -14.33 45.07 103.92
C ILE A 80 -15.66 44.64 103.27
N GLU A 81 -16.80 45.12 103.77
CA GLU A 81 -18.11 44.81 103.21
C GLU A 81 -18.23 45.31 101.75
N GLU A 82 -17.71 46.50 101.44
CA GLU A 82 -17.70 47.02 100.07
C GLU A 82 -16.75 46.23 99.16
N LEU A 83 -15.57 45.84 99.66
CA LEU A 83 -14.63 44.99 98.93
C LEU A 83 -15.25 43.62 98.60
N PHE A 84 -15.94 42.99 99.55
CA PHE A 84 -16.67 41.76 99.29
C PHE A 84 -17.80 41.94 98.27
N ARG A 85 -18.50 43.08 98.31
CA ARG A 85 -19.56 43.40 97.35
C ARG A 85 -19.00 43.59 95.94
N MET A 86 -17.85 44.24 95.80
CA MET A 86 -17.12 44.37 94.53
C MET A 86 -16.66 43.00 94.03
N THR A 87 -15.95 42.25 94.86
CA THR A 87 -15.44 40.91 94.51
C THR A 87 -16.57 39.98 94.05
N ARG A 88 -17.73 40.02 94.72
CA ARG A 88 -18.89 39.22 94.32
C ARG A 88 -19.42 39.60 92.94
N ARG A 89 -19.41 40.89 92.58
CA ARG A 89 -19.81 41.36 91.25
C ARG A 89 -18.84 40.83 90.19
N ASP A 90 -17.54 40.99 90.43
CA ASP A 90 -16.49 40.55 89.50
C ASP A 90 -16.54 39.04 89.28
N VAL A 91 -16.71 38.27 90.35
CA VAL A 91 -16.88 36.80 90.27
C VAL A 91 -18.12 36.42 89.46
N GLN A 92 -19.22 37.15 89.61
CA GLN A 92 -20.43 36.87 88.84
C GLN A 92 -20.27 37.23 87.36
N GLU A 93 -19.53 38.29 87.04
CA GLU A 93 -19.19 38.67 85.67
C GLU A 93 -18.33 37.58 85.00
N VAL A 94 -17.25 37.16 85.67
CA VAL A 94 -16.40 36.05 85.21
C VAL A 94 -17.23 34.78 84.99
N ARG A 95 -18.17 34.47 85.89
CA ARG A 95 -19.06 33.31 85.73
C ARG A 95 -19.94 33.44 84.50
N ASN A 96 -20.51 34.62 84.23
CA ASN A 96 -21.34 34.84 83.05
C ASN A 96 -20.53 34.69 81.77
N ASP A 97 -19.30 35.19 81.74
CA ASP A 97 -18.41 35.05 80.59
C ASP A 97 -17.93 33.62 80.39
N MET A 98 -17.70 32.87 81.47
CA MET A 98 -17.40 31.44 81.41
C MET A 98 -18.54 30.63 80.80
N GLU A 99 -19.81 30.98 81.11
CA GLU A 99 -20.97 30.35 80.47
C GLU A 99 -21.10 30.70 78.98
N LYS A 100 -20.80 31.95 78.58
CA LYS A 100 -20.74 32.31 77.16
C LYS A 100 -19.65 31.52 76.44
N MET A 101 -18.46 31.47 77.02
CA MET A 101 -17.33 30.71 76.49
C MET A 101 -17.67 29.23 76.34
N ARG A 102 -18.36 28.63 77.33
CA ARG A 102 -18.82 27.23 77.26
C ARG A 102 -19.74 26.99 76.06
N ARG A 103 -20.69 27.90 75.78
CA ARG A 103 -21.57 27.79 74.61
C ARG A 103 -20.77 27.90 73.31
N ASN A 104 -19.87 28.86 73.22
CA ASN A 104 -19.02 29.05 72.04
C ASN A 104 -18.14 27.81 71.78
N VAL A 105 -17.61 27.17 72.82
CA VAL A 105 -16.82 25.93 72.69
C VAL A 105 -17.66 24.78 72.11
N GLU A 106 -18.92 24.63 72.52
CA GLU A 106 -19.80 23.60 71.94
C GLU A 106 -20.18 23.91 70.48
N GLU A 107 -20.38 25.19 70.13
CA GLU A 107 -20.62 25.59 68.74
C GLU A 107 -19.40 25.31 67.84
N ILE A 108 -18.19 25.67 68.30
CA ILE A 108 -16.94 25.35 67.61
C ILE A 108 -16.81 23.85 67.39
N LYS A 109 -17.16 23.03 68.38
CA LYS A 109 -17.11 21.57 68.30
C LYS A 109 -18.10 21.02 67.27
N TYR A 110 -19.32 21.59 67.18
CA TYR A 110 -20.29 21.23 66.16
C TYR A 110 -19.79 21.61 64.75
N LEU A 111 -19.30 22.84 64.59
CA LEU A 111 -18.74 23.32 63.33
C LEU A 111 -17.56 22.44 62.89
N ASN A 112 -16.66 22.07 63.80
CA ASN A 112 -15.52 21.20 63.48
C ASN A 112 -15.97 19.81 62.98
N ARG A 113 -17.03 19.24 63.57
CA ARG A 113 -17.61 17.98 63.07
C ARG A 113 -18.20 18.14 61.67
N SER A 114 -18.93 19.23 61.43
CA SER A 114 -19.51 19.54 60.11
C SER A 114 -18.43 19.71 59.04
N VAL A 115 -17.41 20.54 59.30
CA VAL A 115 -16.27 20.77 58.40
C VAL A 115 -15.52 19.47 58.15
N THR A 116 -15.27 18.65 59.18
CA THR A 116 -14.62 17.34 59.00
C THR A 116 -15.42 16.42 58.08
N ALA A 117 -16.74 16.39 58.20
CA ALA A 117 -17.60 15.58 57.33
C ALA A 117 -17.59 16.10 55.88
N GLN A 118 -17.68 17.42 55.69
CA GLN A 118 -17.58 18.04 54.36
C GLN A 118 -16.21 17.76 53.70
N MET A 119 -15.12 17.90 54.46
CA MET A 119 -13.77 17.64 53.96
C MET A 119 -13.62 16.18 53.53
N LYS A 120 -14.16 15.21 54.27
CA LYS A 120 -14.16 13.79 53.87
C LYS A 120 -14.88 13.58 52.54
N ASN A 121 -16.01 14.26 52.32
CA ASN A 121 -16.75 14.17 51.06
C ASN A 121 -15.95 14.78 49.90
N VAL A 122 -15.33 15.96 50.11
CA VAL A 122 -14.47 16.59 49.09
C VAL A 122 -13.32 15.67 48.69
N VAL A 123 -12.59 15.13 49.68
CA VAL A 123 -11.48 14.20 49.42
C VAL A 123 -11.96 12.93 48.71
N THR A 124 -13.12 12.38 49.11
CA THR A 124 -13.69 11.19 48.45
C THR A 124 -14.07 11.48 47.00
N ASN A 125 -14.69 12.63 46.73
CA ASN A 125 -15.06 13.03 45.38
C ASN A 125 -13.81 13.25 44.50
N GLU A 126 -12.77 13.88 45.03
CA GLU A 126 -11.50 14.07 44.33
C GLU A 126 -10.84 12.73 43.96
N ILE A 127 -10.84 11.77 44.89
CA ILE A 127 -10.34 10.40 44.62
C ILE A 127 -11.18 9.74 43.50
N LEU A 128 -12.50 9.86 43.56
CA LEU A 128 -13.39 9.32 42.53
C LEU A 128 -13.13 9.95 41.17
N GLU A 129 -13.07 11.28 41.08
CA GLU A 129 -12.79 12.01 39.83
C GLU A 129 -11.44 11.59 39.22
N ASN A 130 -10.39 11.48 40.03
CA ASN A 130 -9.09 10.99 39.58
C ASN A 130 -9.17 9.55 39.06
N SER A 131 -9.88 8.66 39.76
CA SER A 131 -10.06 7.26 39.31
C SER A 131 -10.83 7.16 37.99
N PHE A 132 -11.85 8.02 37.78
CA PHE A 132 -12.57 8.09 36.51
C PHE A 132 -11.68 8.59 35.38
N LYS A 133 -10.87 9.61 35.64
CA LYS A 133 -9.93 10.17 34.66
C LYS A 133 -8.88 9.14 34.23
N GLU A 134 -8.30 8.42 35.18
CA GLU A 134 -7.35 7.34 34.91
C GLU A 134 -7.99 6.22 34.06
N ARG A 135 -9.18 5.77 34.44
CA ARG A 135 -9.89 4.72 33.70
C ARG A 135 -10.27 5.15 32.28
N LEU A 136 -10.71 6.39 32.10
CA LEU A 136 -11.00 6.94 30.77
C LEU A 136 -9.73 7.00 29.91
N GLN A 137 -8.61 7.44 30.49
CA GLN A 137 -7.32 7.47 29.80
C GLN A 137 -6.86 6.07 29.37
N GLU A 138 -7.01 5.07 30.24
CA GLU A 138 -6.72 3.67 29.89
C GLU A 138 -7.60 3.15 28.75
N MET A 139 -8.91 3.42 28.78
CA MET A 139 -9.82 3.00 27.72
C MET A 139 -9.46 3.60 26.37
N ILE A 140 -9.14 4.91 26.35
CA ILE A 140 -8.69 5.60 25.13
C ILE A 140 -7.38 4.98 24.64
N GLN A 141 -6.41 4.77 25.54
CA GLN A 141 -5.11 4.22 25.17
C GLN A 141 -5.22 2.79 24.59
N ARG A 142 -6.08 1.95 25.18
CA ARG A 142 -6.37 0.60 24.65
C ARG A 142 -7.01 0.68 23.27
N GLY A 143 -8.05 1.50 23.10
CA GLY A 143 -8.71 1.67 21.80
C GLY A 143 -7.78 2.17 20.70
N VAL A 144 -6.91 3.14 21.01
CA VAL A 144 -5.88 3.63 20.07
C VAL A 144 -4.87 2.54 19.71
N THR A 145 -4.47 1.71 20.68
CA THR A 145 -3.54 0.60 20.46
C THR A 145 -4.15 -0.47 19.57
N ASP A 146 -5.42 -0.84 19.81
CA ASP A 146 -6.15 -1.81 19.01
C ASP A 146 -6.34 -1.32 17.56
N LEU A 147 -6.74 -0.06 17.37
CA LEU A 147 -6.87 0.55 16.05
C LEU A 147 -5.54 0.61 15.30
N ARG A 148 -4.45 0.96 16.00
CA ARG A 148 -3.10 0.97 15.43
C ARG A 148 -2.71 -0.43 14.94
N GLN A 149 -2.98 -1.46 15.72
CA GLN A 149 -2.69 -2.84 15.33
C GLN A 149 -3.54 -3.27 14.13
N GLN A 150 -4.83 -2.92 14.10
CA GLN A 150 -5.70 -3.23 12.96
C GLN A 150 -5.20 -2.56 11.67
N LEU A 151 -4.84 -1.27 11.72
CA LEU A 151 -4.26 -0.55 10.58
C LEU A 151 -2.95 -1.19 10.10
N HIS A 152 -2.09 -1.61 11.03
CA HIS A 152 -0.85 -2.30 10.67
C HIS A 152 -1.10 -3.64 9.96
N ASN A 153 -2.08 -4.41 10.44
CA ASN A 153 -2.47 -5.67 9.81
C ASN A 153 -3.03 -5.46 8.39
N ILE A 154 -3.88 -4.44 8.20
CA ILE A 154 -4.44 -4.07 6.88
C ILE A 154 -3.31 -3.65 5.93
N ALA A 155 -2.42 -2.76 6.36
CA ALA A 155 -1.30 -2.30 5.54
C ALA A 155 -0.37 -3.45 5.13
N THR A 156 -0.12 -4.39 6.04
CA THR A 156 0.68 -5.59 5.75
C THR A 156 0.00 -6.48 4.71
N LYS A 157 -1.32 -6.66 4.82
CA LYS A 157 -2.11 -7.44 3.86
C LYS A 157 -2.09 -6.80 2.47
N GLU A 158 -2.36 -5.50 2.38
CA GLU A 158 -2.34 -4.77 1.10
C GLU A 158 -0.95 -4.82 0.44
N MET A 159 0.12 -4.70 1.23
CA MET A 159 1.50 -4.84 0.75
C MET A 159 1.77 -6.23 0.16
N LEU A 160 1.26 -7.29 0.79
CA LEU A 160 1.39 -8.65 0.26
C LEU A 160 0.61 -8.82 -1.07
N GLU A 161 -0.63 -8.35 -1.13
CA GLU A 161 -1.45 -8.39 -2.35
C GLU A 161 -0.78 -7.61 -3.50
N THR A 162 -0.19 -6.43 -3.22
CA THR A 162 0.55 -5.67 -4.25
C THR A 162 1.81 -6.40 -4.72
N ASN A 163 2.54 -7.07 -3.83
CA ASN A 163 3.69 -7.89 -4.22
C ASN A 163 3.28 -9.07 -5.11
N GLU A 164 2.15 -9.73 -4.83
CA GLU A 164 1.63 -10.80 -5.67
C GLU A 164 1.23 -10.30 -7.06
N ILE A 165 0.55 -9.16 -7.15
CA ILE A 165 0.20 -8.51 -8.42
C ILE A 165 1.47 -8.15 -9.20
N GLN A 166 2.46 -7.53 -8.56
CA GLN A 166 3.74 -7.19 -9.20
C GLN A 166 4.45 -8.42 -9.76
N ARG A 167 4.44 -9.53 -9.02
CA ARG A 167 4.99 -10.80 -9.50
C ARG A 167 4.22 -11.30 -10.72
N GLY A 168 2.89 -11.33 -10.66
CA GLY A 168 2.04 -11.74 -11.78
C GLY A 168 2.23 -10.88 -13.04
N VAL A 169 2.38 -9.56 -12.90
CA VAL A 169 2.70 -8.65 -14.02
C VAL A 169 4.07 -8.97 -14.61
N THR A 170 5.07 -9.24 -13.77
CA THR A 170 6.42 -9.62 -14.22
C THR A 170 6.39 -10.93 -15.01
N ASP A 171 5.67 -11.93 -14.51
CA ASP A 171 5.52 -13.24 -15.16
C ASP A 171 4.79 -13.11 -16.51
N LEU A 172 3.68 -12.36 -16.56
CA LEU A 172 2.95 -12.08 -17.81
C LEU A 172 3.82 -11.35 -18.83
N ARG A 173 4.59 -10.35 -18.38
CA ARG A 173 5.52 -9.62 -19.24
C ARG A 173 6.57 -10.55 -19.83
N GLN A 174 7.11 -11.47 -19.02
CA GLN A 174 8.07 -12.47 -19.48
C GLN A 174 7.43 -13.44 -20.49
N GLN A 175 6.22 -13.93 -20.21
CA GLN A 175 5.48 -14.82 -21.11
C GLN A 175 5.18 -14.14 -22.45
N MET A 176 4.78 -12.87 -22.43
CA MET A 176 4.53 -12.07 -23.62
C MET A 176 5.81 -11.88 -24.43
N ASN A 177 6.93 -11.55 -23.78
CA ASN A 177 8.22 -11.43 -24.45
C ASN A 177 8.69 -12.75 -25.09
N ASN A 178 8.44 -13.89 -24.43
CA ASN A 178 8.78 -15.21 -24.97
C ASN A 178 7.88 -15.59 -26.17
N THR A 179 6.57 -15.36 -26.07
CA THR A 179 5.57 -15.72 -27.10
C THR A 179 5.66 -14.81 -28.32
N VAL A 180 5.80 -13.50 -28.09
CA VAL A 180 6.00 -12.46 -29.11
C VAL A 180 7.50 -12.21 -29.29
N THR A 181 8.29 -13.26 -29.30
CA THR A 181 9.67 -13.11 -29.75
C THR A 181 9.62 -12.71 -31.22
N LYS A 182 10.33 -11.62 -31.54
CA LYS A 182 10.58 -11.17 -32.91
C LYS A 182 10.97 -12.35 -33.81
N GLU A 183 11.68 -13.33 -33.27
CA GLU A 183 12.09 -14.56 -33.92
C GLU A 183 10.94 -15.49 -34.33
N THR A 184 9.92 -15.66 -33.47
CA THR A 184 8.72 -16.48 -33.78
C THR A 184 7.87 -15.83 -34.87
N LEU A 185 7.68 -14.51 -34.80
CA LEU A 185 7.01 -13.74 -35.85
C LEU A 185 7.82 -13.76 -37.15
N GLU A 186 9.13 -13.54 -37.09
CA GLU A 186 9.99 -13.55 -38.27
C GLU A 186 10.02 -14.93 -38.93
N LYS A 187 10.05 -16.00 -38.13
CA LYS A 187 9.97 -17.38 -38.63
C LYS A 187 8.62 -17.65 -39.29
N SER A 188 7.50 -17.29 -38.67
CA SER A 188 6.16 -17.51 -39.24
C SER A 188 5.93 -16.71 -40.52
N PHE A 189 6.40 -15.46 -40.60
CA PHE A 189 6.37 -14.70 -41.86
C PHE A 189 7.26 -15.34 -42.93
N LYS A 190 8.49 -15.77 -42.58
CA LYS A 190 9.40 -16.41 -43.52
C LYS A 190 8.90 -17.76 -44.03
N THR A 191 8.31 -18.62 -43.19
CA THR A 191 7.83 -19.94 -43.62
C THR A 191 6.42 -19.89 -44.18
N THR A 192 5.46 -19.29 -43.48
CA THR A 192 4.06 -19.26 -43.93
C THR A 192 3.89 -18.38 -45.15
N GLY A 193 4.49 -17.18 -45.15
CA GLY A 193 4.47 -16.28 -46.30
C GLY A 193 5.11 -16.93 -47.53
N ARG A 194 6.28 -17.56 -47.36
CA ARG A 194 6.94 -18.31 -48.45
C ARG A 194 6.10 -19.48 -48.94
N ASN A 195 5.48 -20.25 -48.05
CA ASN A 195 4.67 -21.41 -48.43
C ASN A 195 3.42 -21.01 -49.23
N ILE A 196 2.75 -19.91 -48.85
CA ILE A 196 1.60 -19.39 -49.60
C ILE A 196 2.04 -18.96 -51.01
N ILE A 197 3.14 -18.21 -51.11
CA ILE A 197 3.69 -17.76 -52.40
C ILE A 197 4.12 -18.96 -53.27
N VAL A 198 4.84 -19.92 -52.70
CA VAL A 198 5.30 -21.13 -53.42
C VAL A 198 4.11 -21.94 -53.92
N ARG A 199 3.08 -22.14 -53.09
CA ARG A 199 1.87 -22.87 -53.49
C ARG A 199 1.14 -22.14 -54.63
N ALA A 200 0.95 -20.83 -54.52
CA ALA A 200 0.31 -20.03 -55.57
C ALA A 200 1.09 -20.08 -56.90
N LEU A 201 2.43 -20.04 -56.85
CA LEU A 201 3.27 -20.19 -58.04
C LEU A 201 3.20 -21.61 -58.63
N GLN A 202 3.16 -22.65 -57.80
CA GLN A 202 3.00 -24.03 -58.24
C GLN A 202 1.64 -24.26 -58.90
N ASP A 203 0.55 -23.74 -58.31
CA ASP A 203 -0.79 -23.86 -58.86
C ASP A 203 -0.89 -23.12 -60.21
N MET A 204 -0.32 -21.92 -60.31
CA MET A 204 -0.26 -21.16 -61.56
C MET A 204 0.56 -21.87 -62.65
N GLN A 205 1.67 -22.50 -62.27
CA GLN A 205 2.48 -23.29 -63.21
C GLN A 205 1.72 -24.55 -63.68
N LYS A 206 0.98 -25.21 -62.79
CA LYS A 206 0.22 -26.41 -63.10
C LYS A 206 -0.98 -26.11 -64.01
N ASP A 207 -1.75 -25.07 -63.70
CA ASP A 207 -3.03 -24.86 -64.37
C ASP A 207 -2.92 -24.13 -65.70
N ASN A 208 -1.99 -23.18 -65.83
CA ASN A 208 -1.86 -22.40 -67.06
C ASN A 208 -0.73 -22.92 -67.95
N ILE A 209 0.48 -23.08 -67.41
CA ILE A 209 1.64 -23.43 -68.23
C ILE A 209 1.55 -24.89 -68.68
N SER A 210 1.22 -25.83 -67.79
CA SER A 210 1.13 -27.25 -68.19
C SER A 210 0.03 -27.48 -69.23
N ASN A 211 -1.15 -26.91 -69.03
CA ASN A 211 -2.27 -27.07 -69.96
C ASN A 211 -1.98 -26.44 -71.33
N ASP A 212 -1.35 -25.26 -71.37
CA ASP A 212 -1.03 -24.61 -72.64
C ASP A 212 0.11 -25.33 -73.38
N VAL A 213 1.11 -25.86 -72.67
CA VAL A 213 2.15 -26.70 -73.25
C VAL A 213 1.56 -28.00 -73.80
N GLU A 214 0.61 -28.63 -73.10
CA GLU A 214 -0.10 -29.84 -73.59
C GLU A 214 -0.90 -29.55 -74.87
N LYS A 215 -1.61 -28.41 -74.92
CA LYS A 215 -2.33 -27.97 -76.13
C LYS A 215 -1.38 -27.73 -77.30
N VAL A 216 -0.26 -27.03 -77.06
CA VAL A 216 0.75 -26.78 -78.09
C VAL A 216 1.32 -28.11 -78.60
N ARG A 217 1.61 -29.06 -77.71
CA ARG A 217 2.08 -30.40 -78.08
C ARG A 217 1.09 -31.13 -78.99
N ASN A 218 -0.20 -31.15 -78.62
CA ASN A 218 -1.24 -31.79 -79.41
C ASN A 218 -1.37 -31.14 -80.80
N ASN A 219 -1.32 -29.81 -80.87
CA ASN A 219 -1.35 -29.08 -82.15
C ASN A 219 -0.12 -29.41 -83.02
N VAL A 220 1.07 -29.51 -82.42
CA VAL A 220 2.30 -29.90 -83.15
C VAL A 220 2.19 -31.33 -83.69
N GLU A 221 1.62 -32.24 -82.92
CA GLU A 221 1.40 -33.63 -83.36
C GLU A 221 0.40 -33.71 -84.53
N GLU A 222 -0.69 -32.95 -84.48
CA GLU A 222 -1.66 -32.84 -85.58
C GLU A 222 -1.04 -32.26 -86.86
N VAL A 223 -0.25 -31.19 -86.72
CA VAL A 223 0.50 -30.60 -87.84
C VAL A 223 1.50 -31.62 -88.41
N SER A 224 2.23 -32.33 -87.56
CA SER A 224 3.19 -33.36 -87.97
C SER A 224 2.49 -34.49 -88.76
N ASN A 225 1.33 -34.94 -88.29
CA ASN A 225 0.53 -35.95 -88.98
C ASN A 225 0.02 -35.45 -90.34
N SER A 226 -0.40 -34.19 -90.41
CA SER A 226 -0.85 -33.56 -91.66
C SER A 226 0.29 -33.40 -92.68
N VAL A 227 1.48 -33.00 -92.23
CA VAL A 227 2.69 -32.92 -93.06
C VAL A 227 3.09 -34.29 -93.58
N ASN A 228 3.09 -35.33 -92.73
CA ASN A 228 3.39 -36.69 -93.16
C ASN A 228 2.39 -37.20 -94.21
N ALA A 229 1.09 -36.91 -94.05
CA ALA A 229 0.08 -37.27 -95.04
C ALA A 229 0.31 -36.55 -96.40
N LEU A 230 0.69 -35.27 -96.35
CA LEU A 230 1.06 -34.49 -97.55
C LEU A 230 2.31 -35.05 -98.22
N LEU A 231 3.33 -35.41 -97.43
CA LEU A 231 4.57 -36.00 -97.92
C LEU A 231 4.32 -37.34 -98.63
N MET A 232 3.45 -38.19 -98.07
CA MET A 232 3.00 -39.43 -98.72
C MET A 232 2.25 -39.16 -100.02
N LYS A 233 1.36 -38.16 -100.06
CA LYS A 233 0.66 -37.77 -101.30
C LYS A 233 1.63 -37.29 -102.37
N VAL A 234 2.53 -36.38 -102.05
CA VAL A 234 3.53 -35.85 -102.98
C VAL A 234 4.45 -36.96 -103.48
N SER A 235 4.91 -37.84 -102.59
CA SER A 235 5.73 -39.00 -102.96
C SER A 235 5.00 -39.92 -103.94
N ASN A 236 3.72 -40.22 -103.69
CA ASN A 236 2.90 -41.04 -104.59
C ASN A 236 2.67 -40.35 -105.94
N GLU A 237 2.41 -39.05 -105.96
CA GLU A 237 2.19 -38.27 -107.18
C GLU A 237 3.47 -38.21 -108.04
N ILE A 238 4.63 -37.97 -107.42
CA ILE A 238 5.93 -38.02 -108.09
C ILE A 238 6.18 -39.42 -108.64
N HIS A 239 5.93 -40.47 -107.86
CA HIS A 239 6.11 -41.85 -108.31
C HIS A 239 5.21 -42.17 -109.51
N ARG A 240 3.95 -41.69 -109.49
CA ARG A 240 3.00 -41.83 -110.61
C ARG A 240 3.47 -41.07 -111.84
N GLY A 241 3.87 -39.80 -111.68
CA GLY A 241 4.39 -38.98 -112.77
C GLY A 241 5.67 -39.55 -113.41
N VAL A 242 6.59 -40.08 -112.60
CA VAL A 242 7.79 -40.79 -113.10
C VAL A 242 7.42 -42.06 -113.85
N THR A 243 6.40 -42.79 -113.38
CA THR A 243 5.92 -44.02 -114.06
C THR A 243 5.30 -43.70 -115.42
N ASP A 244 4.44 -42.67 -115.49
CA ASP A 244 3.84 -42.20 -116.74
C ASP A 244 4.91 -41.70 -117.73
N LEU A 245 5.90 -40.94 -117.23
CA LEU A 245 7.02 -40.47 -118.05
C LEU A 245 7.85 -41.64 -118.60
N ARG A 246 8.13 -42.65 -117.76
CA ARG A 246 8.85 -43.87 -118.15
C ARG A 246 8.08 -44.66 -119.21
N GLN A 247 6.74 -44.69 -119.11
CA GLN A 247 5.87 -45.32 -120.10
C GLN A 247 5.83 -44.54 -121.43
N GLN A 248 5.78 -43.20 -121.39
CA GLN A 248 5.93 -42.36 -122.59
C GLN A 248 7.27 -42.60 -123.28
N MET A 249 8.35 -42.66 -122.50
CA MET A 249 9.69 -42.87 -123.03
C MET A 249 9.83 -44.24 -123.69
N LEU A 250 9.25 -45.30 -123.11
CA LEU A 250 9.20 -46.63 -123.72
C LEU A 250 8.45 -46.61 -125.07
N ASN A 251 7.35 -45.86 -125.18
CA ASN A 251 6.57 -45.74 -126.42
C ASN A 251 7.28 -44.95 -127.54
N ILE A 252 8.12 -43.97 -127.19
CA ILE A 252 8.93 -43.21 -128.17
C ILE A 252 10.07 -44.08 -128.68
N VAL A 253 10.76 -44.79 -127.78
CA VAL A 253 11.90 -45.66 -128.13
C VAL A 253 11.47 -46.83 -129.03
N THR A 254 10.29 -47.43 -128.83
CA THR A 254 9.78 -48.46 -129.77
C THR A 254 9.40 -47.90 -131.14
N LYS A 255 9.02 -46.62 -131.23
CA LYS A 255 8.62 -46.01 -132.51
C LYS A 255 9.82 -45.59 -133.35
N GLU A 256 10.84 -44.99 -132.75
CA GLU A 256 12.05 -44.55 -133.47
C GLU A 256 12.98 -45.72 -133.84
N THR A 257 13.13 -46.74 -132.97
CA THR A 257 14.02 -47.89 -133.25
C THR A 257 13.47 -48.82 -134.35
N LEU A 258 12.15 -48.89 -134.53
CA LEU A 258 11.53 -49.58 -135.66
C LEU A 258 11.61 -48.79 -136.98
N GLU A 259 11.69 -47.46 -136.91
CA GLU A 259 11.78 -46.61 -138.11
C GLU A 259 13.22 -46.51 -138.66
N GLU A 260 14.25 -46.56 -137.79
CA GLU A 260 15.66 -46.59 -138.21
C GLU A 260 16.11 -47.95 -138.75
N SER A 261 15.61 -49.06 -138.19
CA SER A 261 15.98 -50.41 -138.64
C SER A 261 15.47 -50.74 -140.07
N PHE A 262 14.35 -50.15 -140.51
CA PHE A 262 13.88 -50.27 -141.89
C PHE A 262 14.64 -49.39 -142.90
N LYS A 263 15.27 -48.28 -142.46
CA LYS A 263 15.97 -47.33 -143.36
C LYS A 263 17.45 -47.66 -143.61
N THR A 264 18.15 -48.31 -142.67
CA THR A 264 19.61 -48.51 -142.75
C THR A 264 20.04 -49.95 -143.06
N ILE A 265 19.33 -50.97 -142.59
CA ILE A 265 19.79 -52.38 -142.70
C ILE A 265 19.24 -53.10 -143.95
N GLY A 266 18.05 -52.72 -144.42
CA GLY A 266 17.42 -53.32 -145.61
C GLY A 266 18.01 -52.85 -146.95
N LYS A 267 18.64 -51.68 -147.01
CA LYS A 267 19.11 -51.07 -148.26
C LYS A 267 20.52 -51.52 -148.65
N ASP A 268 21.42 -51.63 -147.69
CA ASP A 268 22.83 -51.95 -147.98
C ASP A 268 23.04 -53.45 -148.25
N THR A 269 22.29 -54.31 -147.55
CA THR A 269 22.36 -55.77 -147.74
C THR A 269 21.77 -56.22 -149.09
N PHE A 270 20.70 -55.57 -149.57
CA PHE A 270 20.09 -55.87 -150.87
C PHE A 270 20.93 -55.35 -152.05
N THR A 271 21.59 -54.19 -151.87
CA THR A 271 22.46 -53.60 -152.89
C THR A 271 23.75 -54.41 -153.06
N GLN A 272 24.35 -54.89 -151.96
CA GLN A 272 25.54 -55.75 -152.02
C GLN A 272 25.26 -57.12 -152.67
N ALA A 273 24.07 -57.70 -152.43
CA ALA A 273 23.68 -58.97 -153.05
C ALA A 273 23.49 -58.83 -154.58
N LEU A 274 22.89 -57.73 -155.05
CA LEU A 274 22.72 -57.47 -156.47
C LEU A 274 24.06 -57.16 -157.18
N GLN A 275 24.98 -56.48 -156.50
CA GLN A 275 26.30 -56.17 -157.06
C GLN A 275 27.13 -57.45 -157.28
N ASN A 276 27.13 -58.37 -156.31
CA ASN A 276 27.84 -59.64 -156.42
C ASN A 276 27.32 -60.49 -157.60
N ILE A 277 25.99 -60.54 -157.81
CA ILE A 277 25.38 -61.25 -158.95
C ILE A 277 25.80 -60.62 -160.29
N PHE A 278 25.88 -59.28 -160.34
CA PHE A 278 26.26 -58.57 -161.56
C PHE A 278 27.73 -58.81 -161.96
N ASP A 279 28.62 -58.91 -160.97
CA ASP A 279 30.04 -59.19 -161.19
C ASP A 279 30.27 -60.64 -161.64
N ASP A 280 29.53 -61.60 -161.09
CA ASP A 280 29.56 -63.01 -161.55
C ASP A 280 29.11 -63.16 -163.01
N ILE A 281 28.05 -62.44 -163.42
CA ILE A 281 27.57 -62.43 -164.81
C ILE A 281 28.63 -61.84 -165.77
N LYS A 282 29.34 -60.80 -165.34
CA LYS A 282 30.43 -60.19 -166.14
C LYS A 282 31.61 -61.15 -166.35
N MET A 283 31.99 -61.90 -165.32
CA MET A 283 33.05 -62.92 -165.38
C MET A 283 32.68 -64.05 -166.35
N LEU A 284 31.43 -64.50 -166.30
CA LEU A 284 30.89 -65.51 -167.22
C LEU A 284 30.90 -65.03 -168.68
N HIS A 285 30.53 -63.77 -168.93
CA HIS A 285 30.53 -63.20 -170.27
C HIS A 285 31.94 -63.05 -170.87
N HIS A 286 32.95 -62.78 -170.03
CA HIS A 286 34.36 -62.75 -170.47
C HIS A 286 34.89 -64.15 -170.79
N GLY A 287 34.61 -65.14 -169.94
CA GLY A 287 35.01 -66.54 -170.19
C GLY A 287 34.41 -67.10 -171.48
N VAL A 288 33.14 -66.81 -171.76
CA VAL A 288 32.47 -67.23 -173.02
C VAL A 288 33.07 -66.50 -174.24
N SER A 289 33.45 -65.23 -174.10
CA SER A 289 34.08 -64.46 -175.19
C SER A 289 35.48 -64.96 -175.53
N ASP A 290 36.27 -65.37 -174.54
CA ASP A 290 37.60 -65.93 -174.75
C ASP A 290 37.56 -67.34 -175.34
N LEU A 291 36.60 -68.17 -174.93
CA LEU A 291 36.36 -69.48 -175.53
C LEU A 291 35.97 -69.34 -177.02
N ARG A 292 35.14 -68.33 -177.36
CA ARG A 292 34.75 -68.02 -178.74
C ARG A 292 35.92 -67.50 -179.59
N LYS A 293 36.85 -66.74 -178.99
CA LYS A 293 38.10 -66.30 -179.64
C LYS A 293 39.10 -67.43 -179.85
N GLN A 294 39.24 -68.36 -178.90
CA GLN A 294 40.12 -69.52 -179.06
C GLN A 294 39.64 -70.46 -180.17
N TYR A 295 38.34 -70.74 -180.24
CA TYR A 295 37.82 -71.63 -181.29
C TYR A 295 37.96 -71.03 -182.70
N ARG A 296 37.85 -69.70 -182.86
CA ARG A 296 38.13 -69.03 -184.14
C ARG A 296 39.60 -69.08 -184.55
N ARG A 297 40.55 -69.14 -183.61
CA ARG A 297 41.99 -69.22 -183.91
C ARG A 297 42.46 -70.61 -184.32
N MET A 298 41.75 -71.67 -183.91
CA MET A 298 42.07 -73.04 -184.37
C MET A 298 41.66 -73.31 -185.82
N CYS A 299 40.69 -72.58 -186.39
CA CYS A 299 40.20 -72.83 -187.75
C CYS A 299 40.94 -72.07 -188.88
N VAL A 300 41.93 -71.20 -188.62
CA VAL A 300 42.43 -70.24 -189.65
C VAL A 300 43.95 -70.28 -189.89
N THR A 301 44.70 -71.17 -189.26
CA THR A 301 46.13 -71.35 -189.61
C THR A 301 46.54 -72.81 -189.50
N ARG A 302 46.58 -73.53 -190.63
CA ARG A 302 47.82 -73.69 -191.41
C ARG A 302 47.66 -74.76 -192.48
N THR A 303 46.89 -74.42 -193.51
CA THR A 303 47.18 -74.80 -194.89
C THR A 303 48.48 -74.11 -195.35
N ARG A 304 49.29 -74.86 -196.11
CA ARG A 304 50.40 -74.43 -197.01
C ARG A 304 51.75 -74.02 -196.39
N PHE A 305 52.77 -74.86 -196.61
CA PHE A 305 53.82 -74.62 -197.62
C PHE A 305 54.54 -75.93 -197.97
N ASP A 306 54.73 -76.15 -199.28
CA ASP A 306 55.38 -77.27 -199.96
C ASP A 306 56.92 -77.17 -199.95
N PHE A 307 57.61 -78.33 -199.91
CA PHE A 307 58.65 -78.79 -200.86
C PHE A 307 58.87 -80.30 -200.70
#